data_AF-A0A2J8IZG9-F1
#
_entry.id   AF-A0A2J8IZG9-F1
#
_cell.length_a   1.000
_cell.length_b   1.000
_cell.length_c   1.000
_cell.angle_alpha   90.00
_cell.angle_beta   90.00
_cell.angle_gamma   90.00
#
_symmetry.space_group_name_H-M   'P 1'
#
loop_
_entity.id
_entity.type
_entity.pdbx_description
1 polymer ?
#
loop_
_entity_poly.entity_id
_entity_poly.type
_entity_poly.pdbx_seq_one_letter_code
_entity_poly.pdbx_strand_id
1 'polypeptide(L)'
;AHEFGHVLGLQHTTAAKALMSAFYTFRYPLSLSPDDRRGVQHLYGQPWPTVTSRTPALGPQAGIDTNEIAPLEPDAPPDACEASFDAVSTIRGELFFFKAGFVWRLRGGQLQPGYPALASRHWQGLPSPVDAAFEDAQGHIWFFQELGFPSSTGRDESLEHCRCQGLHK
;
A
#
# COMPACT_ATOMS: atom_id res chain seq x y z
N ALA A 1 13.55 -4.04 -8.24
CA ALA A 1 12.80 -5.32 -8.24
C ALA A 1 12.79 -5.96 -9.62
N HIS A 2 12.49 -5.25 -10.72
CA HIS A 2 12.61 -5.74 -12.10
C HIS A 2 13.94 -6.46 -12.39
N GLU A 3 15.06 -5.79 -12.10
CA GLU A 3 16.40 -6.38 -12.33
C GLU A 3 16.66 -7.67 -11.54
N PHE A 4 16.10 -7.77 -10.32
CA PHE A 4 16.22 -9.00 -9.53
C PHE A 4 15.43 -10.16 -10.17
N GLY A 5 14.35 -9.87 -10.89
CA GLY A 5 13.64 -10.89 -11.66
C GLY A 5 14.50 -11.48 -12.78
N HIS A 6 15.28 -10.66 -13.49
CA HIS A 6 16.26 -11.16 -14.49
C HIS A 6 17.35 -12.02 -13.84
N VAL A 7 17.83 -11.63 -12.66
CA VAL A 7 18.80 -12.43 -11.87
C VAL A 7 18.20 -13.79 -11.46
N LEU A 8 16.90 -13.84 -11.20
CA LEU A 8 16.13 -15.06 -10.93
C LEU A 8 15.69 -15.80 -12.21
N GLY A 9 16.13 -15.38 -13.39
CA GLY A 9 15.83 -16.05 -14.66
C GLY A 9 14.44 -15.77 -15.24
N LEU A 10 13.70 -14.79 -14.71
CA LEU A 10 12.47 -14.31 -15.33
C LEU A 10 12.79 -13.47 -16.57
N GLN A 11 11.98 -13.63 -17.63
CA GLN A 11 12.09 -12.83 -18.84
C GLN A 11 11.03 -11.72 -18.88
N HIS A 12 11.18 -10.81 -19.84
CA HIS A 12 10.18 -9.76 -20.04
C HIS A 12 8.80 -10.32 -20.38
N THR A 13 7.78 -9.73 -19.77
CA THR A 13 6.37 -10.01 -20.09
C THR A 13 5.74 -8.87 -20.86
N THR A 14 4.73 -9.18 -21.67
CA THR A 14 3.88 -8.19 -22.35
C THR A 14 2.72 -7.73 -21.47
N ALA A 15 2.56 -8.32 -20.29
CA ALA A 15 1.52 -7.93 -19.34
C ALA A 15 1.77 -6.49 -18.84
N ALA A 16 0.85 -5.58 -19.18
CA ALA A 16 0.92 -4.20 -18.74
C ALA A 16 0.92 -4.13 -17.21
N LYS A 17 1.86 -3.34 -16.65
CA LYS A 17 2.07 -3.13 -15.20
C LYS A 17 2.61 -4.35 -14.42
N ALA A 18 3.10 -5.38 -15.09
CA ALA A 18 3.88 -6.44 -14.44
C ALA A 18 5.27 -5.94 -14.03
N LEU A 19 5.85 -6.56 -13.00
CA LEU A 19 7.21 -6.25 -12.56
C LEU A 19 8.20 -6.51 -13.70
N MET A 20 8.02 -7.60 -14.44
CA MET A 20 8.88 -7.98 -15.56
C MET A 20 8.50 -7.31 -16.90
N SER A 21 7.63 -6.30 -16.93
CA SER A 21 7.34 -5.56 -18.17
C SER A 21 8.60 -4.84 -18.67
N ALA A 22 8.90 -4.95 -19.98
CA ALA A 22 10.03 -4.25 -20.62
C ALA A 22 9.92 -2.72 -20.52
N PHE A 23 8.69 -2.21 -20.40
CA PHE A 23 8.43 -0.80 -20.18
C PHE A 23 8.36 -0.51 -18.67
N TYR A 24 9.28 0.33 -18.20
CA TYR A 24 9.34 0.74 -16.81
C TYR A 24 8.01 1.34 -16.35
N THR A 25 7.42 0.71 -15.34
CA THR A 25 6.19 1.20 -14.70
C THR A 25 6.47 1.37 -13.21
N PHE A 26 6.50 2.62 -12.72
CA PHE A 26 6.68 2.88 -11.29
C PHE A 26 5.46 2.38 -10.51
N ARG A 27 5.65 1.35 -9.68
CA ARG A 27 4.59 0.75 -8.85
C ARG A 27 5.06 0.65 -7.40
N TYR A 28 4.30 1.28 -6.50
CA TYR A 28 4.44 1.15 -5.05
C TYR A 28 3.01 1.02 -4.46
N PRO A 29 2.74 0.09 -3.52
CA PRO A 29 3.71 -0.83 -2.95
C PRO A 29 4.09 -1.83 -4.04
N LEU A 30 5.30 -2.36 -3.95
CA LEU A 30 5.76 -3.31 -4.94
C LEU A 30 4.93 -4.60 -4.79
N SER A 31 3.97 -4.81 -5.68
CA SER A 31 3.19 -6.04 -5.77
C SER A 31 3.56 -6.82 -7.03
N LEU A 32 3.78 -8.12 -6.87
CA LEU A 32 4.04 -9.03 -7.99
C LEU A 32 2.75 -9.26 -8.76
N SER A 33 2.79 -9.13 -10.09
CA SER A 33 1.65 -9.49 -10.91
C SER A 33 1.41 -11.00 -10.89
N PRO A 34 0.21 -11.48 -11.24
CA PRO A 34 -0.04 -12.91 -11.40
C PRO A 34 0.93 -13.59 -12.36
N ASP A 35 1.41 -12.87 -13.38
CA ASP A 35 2.37 -13.38 -14.35
C ASP A 35 3.77 -13.56 -13.74
N ASP A 36 4.25 -12.55 -13.02
CA ASP A 36 5.53 -12.62 -12.30
C ASP A 36 5.52 -13.75 -11.25
N ARG A 37 4.39 -13.89 -10.52
CA ARG A 37 4.17 -14.98 -9.55
C ARG A 37 4.22 -16.36 -10.21
N ARG A 38 3.54 -16.54 -11.34
CA ARG A 38 3.58 -17.82 -12.06
C ARG A 38 4.97 -18.10 -12.62
N GLY A 39 5.65 -17.10 -13.16
CA GLY A 39 7.00 -17.25 -13.70
C GLY A 39 7.99 -17.71 -12.64
N VAL A 40 8.00 -17.06 -11.46
CA VAL A 40 8.93 -17.45 -10.39
C VAL A 40 8.57 -18.81 -9.80
N GLN A 41 7.28 -19.11 -9.66
CA GLN A 41 6.82 -20.42 -9.17
C GLN A 41 7.06 -21.55 -10.18
N HIS A 42 7.11 -21.25 -11.47
CA HIS A 42 7.47 -22.22 -12.50
C HIS A 42 8.96 -22.59 -12.41
N LEU A 43 9.82 -21.62 -12.13
CA LEU A 43 11.27 -21.83 -12.02
C LEU A 43 11.69 -22.45 -10.69
N TYR A 44 11.04 -22.06 -9.58
CA TYR A 44 11.48 -22.41 -8.22
C TYR A 44 10.45 -23.18 -7.39
N GLY A 45 9.25 -23.44 -7.93
CA GLY A 45 8.17 -24.11 -7.23
C GLY A 45 7.28 -23.15 -6.42
N GLN A 46 6.18 -23.69 -5.90
CA GLN A 46 5.30 -22.93 -5.00
C GLN A 46 6.03 -22.64 -3.67
N PRO A 47 5.79 -21.46 -3.06
CA PRO A 47 6.34 -21.18 -1.74
C PRO A 47 5.90 -22.29 -0.79
N TRP A 48 6.88 -22.91 -0.13
CA TRP A 48 6.59 -23.97 0.83
C TRP A 48 5.66 -23.39 1.90
N PRO A 49 4.53 -24.03 2.26
CA PRO A 49 3.73 -23.60 3.40
C PRO A 49 4.63 -23.71 4.62
N THR A 50 5.07 -22.57 5.15
CA THR A 50 6.12 -22.45 6.17
C THR A 50 6.00 -23.59 7.17
N VAL A 51 6.98 -24.49 7.15
CA VAL A 51 7.11 -25.57 8.12
C VAL A 51 7.30 -24.90 9.48
N THR A 52 6.22 -24.82 10.26
CA THR A 52 6.33 -24.70 11.72
C THR A 52 7.25 -25.83 12.17
N SER A 53 8.27 -25.45 12.92
CA SER A 53 9.32 -26.28 13.52
C SER A 53 8.94 -27.74 13.75
N ARG A 54 9.78 -28.65 13.23
CA ARG A 54 9.82 -30.09 13.51
C ARG A 54 9.39 -30.44 14.94
N THR A 55 8.29 -31.17 15.08
CA THR A 55 8.14 -32.29 16.02
C THR A 55 7.23 -33.35 15.37
N PRO A 56 7.58 -34.66 15.34
CA PRO A 56 6.80 -35.68 14.64
C PRO A 56 5.79 -36.37 15.57
N ALA A 57 4.52 -36.48 15.16
CA ALA A 57 3.64 -37.60 15.52
C ALA A 57 2.30 -37.57 14.77
N LEU A 58 2.16 -38.51 13.83
CA LEU A 58 1.01 -39.38 13.56
C LEU A 58 -0.44 -38.89 13.82
N GLY A 59 -1.25 -38.79 12.76
CA GLY A 59 -2.71 -38.84 12.85
C GLY A 59 -3.45 -38.33 11.59
N PRO A 60 -4.36 -39.11 10.97
CA PRO A 60 -5.15 -38.69 9.81
C PRO A 60 -6.61 -38.40 10.20
N GLN A 61 -7.08 -37.13 10.16
CA GLN A 61 -8.51 -36.77 10.03
C GLN A 61 -8.59 -35.40 9.33
N ALA A 62 -9.16 -35.30 8.13
CA ALA A 62 -10.60 -35.29 7.85
C ALA A 62 -11.31 -34.19 8.67
N GLY A 63 -11.60 -33.07 8.00
CA GLY A 63 -12.34 -31.95 8.57
C GLY A 63 -12.31 -30.77 7.61
N ILE A 64 -13.29 -30.74 6.71
CA ILE A 64 -13.69 -29.53 6.02
C ILE A 64 -14.16 -28.57 7.11
N ASP A 65 -13.40 -27.52 7.36
CA ASP A 65 -13.90 -26.28 7.94
C ASP A 65 -13.25 -25.14 7.15
N THR A 66 -13.91 -24.77 6.06
CA THR A 66 -13.63 -23.55 5.31
C THR A 66 -14.04 -22.36 6.17
N ASN A 67 -13.20 -22.01 7.14
CA ASN A 67 -13.08 -20.63 7.59
C ASN A 67 -11.87 -20.03 6.86
N GLU A 68 -11.98 -19.98 5.54
CA GLU A 68 -11.18 -19.06 4.74
C GLU A 68 -11.75 -17.67 5.02
N ILE A 69 -11.22 -17.04 6.08
CA ILE A 69 -11.30 -15.59 6.20
C ILE A 69 -10.49 -15.11 5.00
N ALA A 70 -11.19 -14.75 3.93
CA ALA A 70 -10.60 -14.07 2.78
C ALA A 70 -9.64 -13.02 3.32
N PRO A 71 -8.37 -12.97 2.86
CA PRO A 71 -7.56 -11.80 3.11
C PRO A 71 -8.34 -10.62 2.54
N LEU A 72 -8.93 -9.81 3.42
CA LEU A 72 -9.49 -8.51 3.09
C LEU A 72 -8.31 -7.60 2.76
N GLU A 73 -7.68 -7.84 1.61
CA GLU A 73 -6.77 -6.90 0.99
C GLU A 73 -7.64 -5.99 0.13
N PRO A 74 -7.85 -4.71 0.47
CA PRO A 74 -8.35 -3.75 -0.51
C PRO A 74 -7.21 -3.45 -1.49
N ASP A 75 -6.87 -4.42 -2.33
CA ASP A 75 -5.79 -4.36 -3.33
C ASP A 75 -6.19 -3.58 -4.60
N ALA A 76 -7.46 -3.17 -4.69
CA ALA A 76 -7.95 -2.30 -5.75
C ALA A 76 -7.92 -0.83 -5.26
N PRO A 77 -7.38 0.10 -6.06
CA PRO A 77 -7.51 1.51 -5.74
C PRO A 77 -8.99 1.88 -5.62
N PRO A 78 -9.38 2.71 -4.65
CA PRO A 78 -10.76 3.17 -4.52
C PRO A 78 -11.23 3.88 -5.80
N ASP A 79 -12.51 3.73 -6.14
CA ASP A 79 -13.10 4.52 -7.23
C ASP A 79 -13.18 6.00 -6.83
N ALA A 80 -12.73 6.90 -7.70
CA ALA A 80 -12.65 8.33 -7.39
C ALA A 80 -14.03 8.99 -7.22
N CYS A 81 -15.07 8.45 -7.87
CA CYS A 81 -16.43 8.98 -7.86
C CYS A 81 -17.26 8.42 -6.71
N GLU A 82 -16.91 7.25 -6.18
CA GLU A 82 -17.62 6.60 -5.08
C GLU A 82 -16.89 6.70 -3.72
N ALA A 83 -15.61 7.09 -3.70
CA ALA A 83 -14.84 7.16 -2.47
C ALA A 83 -15.17 8.39 -1.61
N SER A 84 -15.20 8.18 -0.29
CA SER A 84 -14.94 9.22 0.69
C SER A 84 -13.42 9.45 0.84
N PHE A 85 -13.02 10.64 1.27
CA PHE A 85 -11.62 11.00 1.46
C PHE A 85 -11.31 11.19 2.94
N ASP A 86 -10.14 10.72 3.37
CA ASP A 86 -9.67 10.84 4.74
C ASP A 86 -9.07 12.24 4.97
N ALA A 87 -8.35 12.77 3.96
CA ALA A 87 -7.83 14.13 3.97
C ALA A 87 -7.84 14.75 2.57
N VAL A 88 -7.92 16.08 2.51
CA VAL A 88 -7.76 16.88 1.28
C VAL A 88 -6.85 18.05 1.58
N SER A 89 -5.86 18.30 0.71
CA SER A 89 -4.93 19.42 0.90
C SER A 89 -4.43 19.98 -0.43
N THR A 90 -4.09 21.27 -0.42
CA THR A 90 -3.39 21.90 -1.54
C THR A 90 -1.90 21.88 -1.25
N ILE A 91 -1.12 21.28 -2.15
CA ILE A 91 0.32 21.14 -2.01
C ILE A 91 0.98 21.64 -3.30
N ARG A 92 1.87 22.62 -3.19
CA ARG A 92 2.56 23.30 -4.30
C ARG A 92 1.58 23.78 -5.40
N GLY A 93 0.39 24.26 -4.98
CA GLY A 93 -0.65 24.77 -5.87
C GLY A 93 -1.48 23.71 -6.60
N GLU A 94 -1.37 22.45 -6.21
CA GLU A 94 -2.16 21.34 -6.76
C GLU A 94 -2.98 20.67 -5.65
N LEU A 95 -4.14 20.14 -6.03
CA LEU A 95 -5.06 19.55 -5.05
C LEU A 95 -4.79 18.05 -4.91
N PHE A 96 -4.60 17.60 -3.68
CA PHE A 96 -4.37 16.21 -3.33
C PHE A 96 -5.49 15.70 -2.44
N PHE A 97 -6.05 14.55 -2.80
CA PHE A 97 -7.05 13.83 -2.01
C PHE A 97 -6.41 12.54 -1.50
N PHE A 98 -6.58 12.22 -0.22
CA PHE A 98 -5.97 11.06 0.42
C PHE A 98 -7.06 10.08 0.87
N LYS A 99 -6.82 8.79 0.65
CA LYS A 99 -7.70 7.71 1.13
C LYS A 99 -6.89 6.46 1.41
N ALA A 100 -6.89 5.99 2.65
CA ALA A 100 -6.02 4.94 3.15
C ALA A 100 -4.55 5.23 2.79
N GLY A 101 -3.98 4.46 1.86
CA GLY A 101 -2.63 4.70 1.33
C GLY A 101 -2.58 5.39 -0.04
N PHE A 102 -3.73 5.63 -0.68
CA PHE A 102 -3.82 6.20 -2.02
C PHE A 102 -3.99 7.71 -2.00
N VAL A 103 -3.54 8.34 -3.08
CA VAL A 103 -3.68 9.75 -3.33
C VAL A 103 -4.17 9.99 -4.76
N TRP A 104 -5.01 11.01 -4.97
CA TRP A 104 -5.35 11.57 -6.27
C TRP A 104 -4.72 12.95 -6.37
N ARG A 105 -4.26 13.32 -7.57
CA ARG A 105 -3.67 14.64 -7.84
C ARG A 105 -4.46 15.33 -8.93
N LEU A 106 -4.99 16.50 -8.61
CA LEU A 106 -5.71 17.35 -9.54
C LEU A 106 -4.91 18.62 -9.81
N ARG A 107 -4.75 18.95 -11.10
CA ARG A 107 -4.11 20.18 -11.55
C ARG A 107 -5.09 20.94 -12.42
N GLY A 108 -5.42 22.18 -12.04
CA GLY A 108 -6.42 22.98 -12.76
C GLY A 108 -7.79 22.30 -12.85
N GLY A 109 -8.19 21.55 -11.80
CA GLY A 109 -9.46 20.81 -11.77
C GLY A 109 -9.48 19.50 -12.58
N GLN A 110 -8.36 19.10 -13.20
CA GLN A 110 -8.26 17.87 -13.99
C GLN A 110 -7.46 16.79 -13.25
N LEU A 111 -8.02 15.59 -13.15
CA LEU A 111 -7.33 14.41 -12.59
C LEU A 111 -6.14 14.05 -13.46
N GLN A 112 -4.97 13.95 -12.85
CA GLN A 112 -3.74 13.62 -13.57
C GLN A 112 -3.69 12.12 -13.94
N PRO A 113 -3.10 11.77 -15.09
CA PRO A 113 -2.94 10.38 -15.50
C PRO A 113 -2.07 9.60 -14.52
N GLY A 114 -2.39 8.32 -14.31
CA GLY A 114 -1.65 7.46 -13.39
C GLY A 114 -1.98 7.69 -11.91
N TYR A 115 -3.16 8.24 -11.63
CA TYR A 115 -3.80 8.34 -10.31
C TYR A 115 -5.17 7.61 -10.33
N PRO A 116 -5.63 7.08 -9.19
CA PRO A 116 -4.98 7.07 -7.88
C PRO A 116 -3.67 6.29 -7.86
N ALA A 117 -2.76 6.73 -7.00
CA ALA A 117 -1.49 6.07 -6.75
C ALA A 117 -1.18 6.08 -5.27
N LEU A 118 -0.26 5.25 -4.80
CA LEU A 118 0.12 5.35 -3.39
C LEU A 118 0.77 6.70 -3.07
N ALA A 119 0.39 7.23 -1.91
CA ALA A 119 0.92 8.46 -1.37
C ALA A 119 2.43 8.36 -1.10
N SER A 120 2.95 7.17 -0.83
CA SER A 120 4.38 6.91 -0.69
C SER A 120 5.22 7.13 -1.96
N ARG A 121 4.60 7.22 -3.14
CA ARG A 121 5.26 7.68 -4.37
C ARG A 121 5.72 9.14 -4.25
N HIS A 122 5.02 9.91 -3.44
CA HIS A 122 5.26 11.34 -3.24
C HIS A 122 6.00 11.63 -1.94
N TRP A 123 5.67 10.90 -0.87
CA TRP A 123 6.19 11.12 0.47
C TRP A 123 6.58 9.79 1.13
N GLN A 124 7.88 9.53 1.21
CA GLN A 124 8.37 8.28 1.78
C GLN A 124 8.17 8.26 3.30
N GLY A 125 7.62 7.17 3.84
CA GLY A 125 7.37 7.03 5.29
C GLY A 125 6.09 7.73 5.78
N LEU A 126 5.19 8.12 4.88
CA LEU A 126 3.88 8.64 5.23
C LEU A 126 3.09 7.61 6.06
N PRO A 127 2.48 8.00 7.19
CA PRO A 127 1.50 7.16 7.86
C PRO A 127 0.28 6.91 6.95
N SER A 128 -0.38 5.76 7.13
CA SER A 128 -1.61 5.40 6.44
C SER A 128 -2.59 4.82 7.48
N PRO A 129 -3.82 5.36 7.59
CA PRO A 129 -4.37 6.53 6.90
C PRO A 129 -3.78 7.86 7.43
N VAL A 130 -3.98 8.93 6.66
CA VAL A 130 -3.71 10.32 7.04
C VAL A 130 -5.03 11.02 7.32
N ASP A 131 -5.12 11.74 8.43
CA ASP A 131 -6.34 12.45 8.84
C ASP A 131 -6.34 13.92 8.39
N ALA A 132 -5.17 14.54 8.30
CA ALA A 132 -5.03 15.87 7.72
C ALA A 132 -3.65 16.09 7.08
N ALA A 133 -3.59 17.02 6.12
CA ALA A 133 -2.34 17.47 5.52
C ALA A 133 -2.37 18.98 5.28
N PHE A 134 -1.24 19.66 5.50
CA PHE A 134 -1.13 21.12 5.37
C PHE A 134 0.26 21.51 4.83
N GLU A 135 0.31 22.52 3.98
CA GLU A 135 1.56 23.15 3.53
C GLU A 135 1.73 24.52 4.20
N ASP A 136 2.87 24.74 4.87
CA ASP A 136 3.18 26.02 5.50
C ASP A 136 3.70 27.08 4.50
N ALA A 137 3.84 28.32 4.96
CA ALA A 137 4.34 29.41 4.12
C ALA A 137 5.81 29.26 3.68
N GLN A 138 6.55 28.32 4.28
CA GLN A 138 7.91 27.97 3.89
C GLN A 138 7.94 26.83 2.86
N GLY A 139 6.78 26.23 2.54
CA GLY A 139 6.65 25.12 1.61
C GLY A 139 6.92 23.75 2.23
N HIS A 140 6.91 23.64 3.57
CA HIS A 140 6.96 22.34 4.23
C HIS A 140 5.58 21.73 4.32
N ILE A 141 5.52 20.42 4.12
CA ILE A 141 4.27 19.66 4.10
C ILE A 141 4.21 18.84 5.39
N TRP A 142 3.14 19.07 6.14
CA TRP A 142 2.85 18.45 7.41
C TRP A 142 1.70 17.48 7.24
N PHE A 143 1.92 16.23 7.66
CA PHE A 143 0.89 15.20 7.72
C PHE A 143 0.55 14.88 9.16
N PHE A 144 -0.74 14.73 9.42
CA PHE A 144 -1.29 14.45 10.74
C PHE A 144 -1.97 13.09 10.72
N GLN A 145 -1.66 12.30 11.73
CA GLN A 145 -2.33 11.04 12.02
C GLN A 145 -2.74 11.03 13.50
N GLU A 146 -4.01 10.76 13.74
CA GLU A 146 -4.57 10.46 15.05
C GLU A 146 -4.10 9.06 15.48
N LEU A 147 -3.50 8.96 16.66
CA LEU A 147 -3.16 7.68 17.27
C LEU A 147 -4.34 7.23 18.14
N GLY A 148 -5.12 6.26 17.66
CA GLY A 148 -6.22 5.67 18.44
C GLY A 148 -5.71 5.02 19.74
N PHE A 149 -6.43 5.24 20.84
CA PHE A 149 -6.11 4.63 22.14
C PHE A 149 -6.56 3.17 22.23
N PRO A 150 -5.75 2.24 22.78
CA PRO A 150 -6.26 0.95 23.20
C PRO A 150 -7.21 1.16 24.39
N SER A 151 -8.48 0.74 24.22
CA SER A 151 -9.53 0.83 25.24
C SER A 151 -9.27 -0.11 26.42
N SER A 152 -8.26 0.16 27.23
CA SER A 152 -8.04 -0.55 28.50
C SER A 152 -7.16 0.23 29.47
N THR A 153 -7.64 1.35 29.98
CA THR A 153 -7.57 1.69 31.42
C THR A 153 -8.22 3.05 31.63
N GLY A 154 -9.26 3.08 32.47
CA GLY A 154 -9.81 4.32 32.98
C GLY A 154 -8.76 5.04 33.81
N ARG A 155 -8.19 6.11 33.24
CA ARG A 155 -7.74 7.30 33.96
C ARG A 155 -7.56 8.42 32.94
N ASP A 156 -8.27 9.50 33.26
CA ASP A 156 -8.23 10.83 32.69
C ASP A 156 -6.80 11.28 32.34
N GLU A 157 -6.56 11.58 31.05
CA GLU A 157 -5.84 12.76 30.57
C GLU A 157 -5.85 12.75 29.04
N SER A 158 -6.72 13.58 28.48
CA SER A 158 -6.87 13.89 27.06
C SER A 158 -5.58 14.51 26.51
N LEU A 159 -4.71 13.68 25.93
CA LEU A 159 -3.65 14.13 25.05
C LEU A 159 -3.78 13.33 23.75
N GLU A 160 -4.54 13.88 22.81
CA GLU A 160 -4.57 13.46 21.42
C GLU A 160 -3.14 13.57 20.88
N HIS A 161 -2.41 12.46 20.84
CA HIS A 161 -1.06 12.44 20.29
C HIS A 161 -1.15 12.41 18.77
N CYS A 162 -1.37 13.58 18.16
CA CYS A 162 -1.20 13.74 16.72
C CYS A 162 0.28 13.53 16.35
N ARG A 163 0.56 12.53 15.52
CA ARG A 163 1.90 12.37 14.95
C ARG A 163 2.04 13.32 13.76
N CYS A 164 2.84 14.37 13.94
CA CYS A 164 3.20 15.29 12.87
C CYS A 164 4.50 14.83 12.20
N GLN A 165 4.47 14.62 10.88
CA GLN A 165 5.69 14.35 10.13
C GLN A 165 5.85 15.38 9.01
N GLY A 166 6.93 16.15 9.09
CA GLY A 166 7.39 17.01 8.00
C GLY A 166 8.11 16.15 6.96
N LEU A 167 7.61 16.14 5.72
CA LEU A 167 8.23 15.39 4.63
C LEU A 167 8.59 16.35 3.49
N HIS A 168 9.87 16.34 3.12
CA HIS A 168 10.37 17.05 1.95
C HIS A 168 10.31 16.13 0.73
N LYS A 169 10.04 16.72 -0.43
CA LYS A 169 10.13 16.08 -1.74
C LYS A 169 11.18 16.78 -2.58
#